data_AF-A0A517ZFE1-F1
#
_entry.id   AF-A0A517ZFE1-F1
#
_cell.length_a   1.000
_cell.length_b   1.000
_cell.length_c   1.000
_cell.angle_alpha   90.00
_cell.angle_beta   90.00
_cell.angle_gamma   90.00
#
_symmetry.space_group_name_H-M   'P 1'
#
loop_
_entity.id
_entity.type
_entity.pdbx_description
1 polymer ?
#
loop_
_entity_poly.entity_id
_entity_poly.type
_entity_poly.pdbx_seq_one_letter_code
_entity_poly.pdbx_strand_id
1 'polypeptide(L)'
;MAIANVLLVAGSANFSTRDVWDGYRHALVAAGLHVIPYPTFSFLKVLSPDAVCNDIIGTALDIENRIDCVIFVDGLHFRGRRTRVPLSIRRAGIPTVLIATDDPYEPIPVAESLYTWRFTNEIRSAGNGVAYLPTATLPLPVVPTIENPEWDISFLGSVFKDRMPMLKEIAEWCEEQQKRFLIAGKFLDGTDAFKDFVYTDLRSRTIETIEKWEIYSQSRVTLNLFRETDQPADSPSPRVFEVTAFGQAALLTGPRRSEVSRLFGESVYHFDDAATAIRSLQAALTDEADRRSRVAEAREITLAAHLYDHRAGDLLSELREAGQESSPDNVAEDRIAWIIGCGRTGSTWLAEMLGDLPKIRRWHEPYFGRFFKHLNDRPQELDRQSSFFARRHQNVWLDGLREMFSRMVRDRYPQFGRHSLVVKEVNTPELYGWLQTLFPTGKLILLVRDPFDVLDSYLDLQKPGSWNTQFGDQSAPLSEANVRRTAEHIRSTTSIALAAYEEFPLEQRLQVSYEDLLDDPVPYLLECSELVGIDTSPDAAAAVADRHAFAKYRQTGELKFRRQGKAGGWRDSANFNDDVRRIAHEVLGPLRGRLGYRDA
;
A
#
# COMPACT_ATOMS: atom_id res chain seq x y z
N MET A 1 6.68 13.36 -4.28
CA MET A 1 5.33 13.64 -4.84
C MET A 1 4.91 15.04 -4.40
N ALA A 2 4.36 15.88 -5.28
CA ALA A 2 3.79 17.16 -4.86
C ALA A 2 2.33 16.90 -4.45
N ILE A 3 2.07 16.77 -3.15
CA ILE A 3 0.72 16.56 -2.62
C ILE A 3 0.03 17.92 -2.56
N ALA A 4 -1.04 18.12 -3.35
CA ALA A 4 -1.80 19.35 -3.40
C ALA A 4 -3.29 19.12 -3.07
N ASN A 5 -3.88 18.03 -3.56
CA ASN A 5 -5.29 17.69 -3.40
C ASN A 5 -5.44 16.39 -2.61
N VAL A 6 -6.19 16.44 -1.52
CA VAL A 6 -6.35 15.30 -0.62
C VAL A 6 -7.82 15.04 -0.34
N LEU A 7 -8.24 13.78 -0.48
CA LEU A 7 -9.51 13.32 0.05
C LEU A 7 -9.28 12.86 1.51
N LEU A 8 -9.87 13.59 2.47
CA LEU A 8 -9.71 13.30 3.90
C LEU A 8 -10.95 12.58 4.43
N VAL A 9 -10.83 11.27 4.61
CA VAL A 9 -11.91 10.36 5.01
C VAL A 9 -11.89 10.14 6.52
N ALA A 10 -13.02 10.37 7.18
CA ALA A 10 -13.21 10.01 8.59
C ALA A 10 -13.60 8.54 8.76
N GLY A 11 -13.27 7.94 9.90
CA GLY A 11 -13.89 6.68 10.35
C GLY A 11 -15.37 6.85 10.74
N SER A 12 -16.02 5.77 11.18
CA SER A 12 -17.42 5.81 11.62
C SER A 12 -17.64 6.06 13.12
N ALA A 13 -16.57 6.24 13.90
CA ALA A 13 -16.71 6.53 15.32
C ALA A 13 -17.13 7.99 15.55
N ASN A 14 -17.94 8.21 16.59
CA ASN A 14 -18.74 9.43 16.69
C ASN A 14 -18.02 10.66 17.29
N PHE A 15 -16.98 10.51 18.13
CA PHE A 15 -16.44 11.66 18.88
C PHE A 15 -14.89 11.77 18.92
N SER A 16 -14.15 10.81 19.48
CA SER A 16 -12.68 10.95 19.61
C SER A 16 -11.98 11.03 18.25
N THR A 17 -12.43 10.23 17.29
CA THR A 17 -12.01 10.27 15.88
C THR A 17 -12.37 11.57 15.16
N ARG A 18 -13.46 12.22 15.56
CA ARG A 18 -13.94 13.45 14.93
C ARG A 18 -12.99 14.60 15.24
N ASP A 19 -12.61 14.77 16.50
CA ASP A 19 -11.68 15.83 16.90
C ASP A 19 -10.32 15.67 16.20
N VAL A 20 -9.85 14.43 16.02
CA VAL A 20 -8.63 14.13 15.26
C VAL A 20 -8.79 14.47 13.78
N TRP A 21 -9.90 14.06 13.16
CA TRP A 21 -10.18 14.32 11.74
C TRP A 21 -10.33 15.82 11.46
N ASP A 22 -11.09 16.55 12.29
CA ASP A 22 -11.24 18.00 12.19
C ASP A 22 -9.88 18.70 12.41
N GLY A 23 -9.07 18.20 13.35
CA GLY A 23 -7.68 18.62 13.57
C GLY A 23 -6.85 18.61 12.28
N TYR A 24 -6.76 17.45 11.63
CA TYR A 24 -6.04 17.31 10.36
C TYR A 24 -6.67 18.12 9.23
N ARG A 25 -8.01 18.20 9.16
CA ARG A 25 -8.70 18.99 8.14
C ARG A 25 -8.26 20.45 8.18
N HIS A 26 -8.25 21.06 9.37
CA HIS A 26 -7.82 22.43 9.55
C HIS A 26 -6.32 22.61 9.26
N ALA A 27 -5.48 21.74 9.83
CA ALA A 27 -4.03 21.84 9.70
C ALA A 27 -3.54 21.64 8.25
N LEU A 28 -4.12 20.69 7.51
CA LEU A 28 -3.76 20.45 6.11
C LEU A 28 -4.18 21.62 5.20
N VAL A 29 -5.34 22.22 5.45
CA VAL A 29 -5.77 23.44 4.74
C VAL A 29 -4.83 24.61 5.07
N ALA A 30 -4.45 24.78 6.34
CA ALA A 30 -3.49 25.81 6.75
C ALA A 30 -2.10 25.61 6.13
N ALA A 31 -1.71 24.35 5.88
CA ALA A 31 -0.50 23.99 5.15
C ALA A 31 -0.58 24.21 3.62
N GLY A 32 -1.71 24.71 3.11
CA GLY A 32 -1.90 25.08 1.71
C GLY A 32 -2.44 23.98 0.80
N LEU A 33 -2.94 22.87 1.36
CA LEU A 33 -3.54 21.79 0.58
C LEU A 33 -5.03 22.05 0.32
N HIS A 34 -5.50 21.63 -0.86
CA HIS A 34 -6.92 21.53 -1.16
C HIS A 34 -7.46 20.23 -0.56
N VAL A 35 -8.21 20.33 0.54
CA VAL A 35 -8.78 19.18 1.24
C VAL A 35 -10.24 19.01 0.86
N ILE A 36 -10.58 17.86 0.28
CA ILE A 36 -11.96 17.41 0.10
C ILE A 36 -12.36 16.63 1.36
N PRO A 37 -13.22 17.18 2.23
CA PRO A 37 -13.60 16.52 3.47
C PRO A 37 -14.65 15.44 3.21
N TYR A 38 -14.43 14.23 3.74
CA TYR A 38 -15.40 13.14 3.69
C TYR A 38 -15.76 12.63 5.09
N PRO A 39 -16.78 13.24 5.74
CA PRO A 39 -17.23 12.84 7.08
C PRO A 39 -18.14 11.61 7.03
N THR A 40 -17.56 10.42 7.01
CA THR A 40 -18.27 9.12 6.95
C THR A 40 -19.39 9.01 8.00
N PHE A 41 -19.17 9.50 9.23
CA PHE A 41 -20.19 9.53 10.30
C PHE A 41 -21.44 10.34 9.95
N SER A 42 -21.34 11.34 9.08
CA SER A 42 -22.48 12.14 8.61
C SER A 42 -23.21 11.42 7.48
N PHE A 43 -22.46 10.87 6.51
CA PHE A 43 -23.06 10.15 5.39
C PHE A 43 -23.77 8.87 5.83
N LEU A 44 -23.26 8.15 6.83
CA LEU A 44 -23.93 6.96 7.37
C LEU A 44 -25.28 7.24 8.05
N LYS A 45 -25.65 8.51 8.30
CA LYS A 45 -27.00 8.88 8.78
C LYS A 45 -28.05 8.81 7.67
N VAL A 46 -27.64 8.87 6.41
CA VAL A 46 -28.52 9.00 5.25
C VAL A 46 -28.27 7.97 4.15
N LEU A 47 -27.07 7.37 4.11
CA LEU A 47 -26.65 6.37 3.13
C LEU A 47 -26.35 5.03 3.79
N SER A 48 -26.51 3.94 3.03
CA SER A 48 -26.07 2.62 3.47
C SER A 48 -24.54 2.55 3.53
N PRO A 49 -23.96 1.66 4.36
CA PRO A 49 -22.51 1.49 4.40
C PRO A 49 -21.87 1.19 3.04
N ASP A 50 -22.54 0.42 2.17
CA ASP A 50 -22.04 0.13 0.82
C ASP A 50 -22.10 1.33 -0.11
N ALA A 51 -23.15 2.15 -0.01
CA ALA A 51 -23.25 3.40 -0.76
C ALA A 51 -22.13 4.36 -0.36
N VAL A 52 -21.88 4.52 0.95
CA VAL A 52 -20.76 5.32 1.47
C VAL A 52 -19.41 4.79 0.95
N CYS A 53 -19.20 3.48 0.96
CA CYS A 53 -17.96 2.89 0.44
C CYS A 53 -17.77 3.14 -1.07
N ASN A 54 -18.84 3.04 -1.86
CA ASN A 54 -18.79 3.31 -3.30
C ASN A 54 -18.56 4.80 -3.60
N ASP A 55 -19.16 5.68 -2.81
CA ASP A 55 -19.04 7.13 -2.97
C ASP A 55 -17.63 7.63 -2.60
N ILE A 56 -16.98 7.04 -1.59
CA ILE A 56 -15.55 7.29 -1.30
C ILE A 56 -14.68 6.91 -2.51
N ILE A 57 -14.91 5.73 -3.10
CA ILE A 57 -14.15 5.29 -4.28
C ILE A 57 -14.43 6.22 -5.46
N GLY A 58 -15.70 6.56 -5.71
CA GLY A 58 -16.09 7.47 -6.78
C GLY A 58 -15.45 8.85 -6.63
N THR A 59 -15.52 9.43 -5.44
CA THR A 59 -14.90 10.72 -5.12
C THR A 59 -13.39 10.69 -5.32
N ALA A 60 -12.72 9.60 -4.92
CA ALA A 60 -11.28 9.43 -5.09
C ALA A 60 -10.85 9.32 -6.56
N LEU A 61 -11.64 8.63 -7.39
CA LEU A 61 -11.33 8.34 -8.80
C LEU A 61 -11.86 9.40 -9.77
N ASP A 62 -12.70 10.32 -9.31
CA ASP A 62 -13.21 11.40 -10.13
C ASP A 62 -12.05 12.30 -10.61
N ILE A 63 -11.89 12.36 -11.93
CA ILE A 63 -10.82 13.12 -12.59
C ILE A 63 -10.93 14.62 -12.31
N GLU A 64 -12.12 15.14 -12.00
CA GLU A 64 -12.31 16.56 -11.66
C GLU A 64 -11.71 16.90 -10.30
N ASN A 65 -11.75 15.96 -9.35
CA ASN A 65 -11.21 16.15 -8.00
C ASN A 65 -9.68 16.15 -7.96
N ARG A 66 -9.02 15.53 -8.94
CA ARG A 66 -7.55 15.48 -9.09
C ARG A 66 -6.83 15.04 -7.80
N ILE A 67 -7.35 14.02 -7.14
CA ILE A 67 -6.84 13.54 -5.84
C ILE A 67 -5.41 13.00 -5.97
N ASP A 68 -4.48 13.56 -5.19
CA ASP A 68 -3.08 13.11 -5.14
C ASP A 68 -2.89 11.97 -4.14
N CYS A 69 -3.66 11.97 -3.03
CA CYS A 69 -3.73 10.86 -2.08
C CYS A 69 -5.04 10.89 -1.27
N VAL A 70 -5.39 9.73 -0.70
CA VAL A 70 -6.54 9.60 0.20
C VAL A 70 -6.04 9.32 1.61
N ILE A 71 -6.42 10.16 2.57
CA ILE A 71 -6.04 10.04 3.97
C ILE A 71 -7.25 9.56 4.78
N PHE A 72 -7.10 8.42 5.44
CA PHE A 72 -8.09 7.82 6.32
C PHE A 72 -7.72 8.10 7.76
N VAL A 73 -8.56 8.83 8.49
CA VAL A 73 -8.47 8.96 9.95
C VAL A 73 -9.45 7.96 10.56
N ASP A 74 -8.99 6.75 10.85
CA ASP A 74 -9.83 5.61 11.23
C ASP A 74 -9.13 4.68 12.23
N GLY A 75 -9.89 4.06 13.12
CA GLY A 75 -9.41 3.01 14.01
C GLY A 75 -9.80 1.60 13.53
N LEU A 76 -11.03 1.42 13.04
CA LEU A 76 -11.65 0.08 12.87
C LEU A 76 -12.63 -0.04 11.68
N HIS A 77 -13.04 1.04 11.03
CA HIS A 77 -14.16 1.04 10.09
C HIS A 77 -13.86 0.31 8.78
N PHE A 78 -12.72 0.57 8.15
CA PHE A 78 -12.36 0.04 6.83
C PHE A 78 -11.69 -1.33 6.90
N ARG A 79 -12.34 -2.28 7.60
CA ARG A 79 -11.89 -3.67 7.79
C ARG A 79 -12.87 -4.69 7.18
N GLY A 80 -12.46 -5.96 7.11
CA GLY A 80 -13.27 -7.03 6.55
C GLY A 80 -13.70 -6.73 5.10
N ARG A 81 -15.00 -6.79 4.79
CA ARG A 81 -15.51 -6.48 3.43
C ARG A 81 -15.22 -5.05 2.98
N ARG A 82 -14.97 -4.12 3.91
CA ARG A 82 -14.74 -2.69 3.60
C ARG A 82 -13.28 -2.39 3.24
N THR A 83 -12.35 -3.34 3.41
CA THR A 83 -10.97 -3.21 2.91
C THR A 83 -10.93 -2.98 1.40
N ARG A 84 -12.00 -3.37 0.68
CA ARG A 84 -12.18 -3.07 -0.74
C ARG A 84 -12.02 -1.58 -1.06
N VAL A 85 -12.34 -0.66 -0.15
CA VAL A 85 -12.25 0.79 -0.37
C VAL A 85 -10.80 1.25 -0.54
N PRO A 86 -9.93 1.15 0.50
CA PRO A 86 -8.53 1.53 0.34
C PRO A 86 -7.79 0.69 -0.72
N LEU A 87 -8.14 -0.58 -0.90
CA LEU A 87 -7.53 -1.43 -1.93
C LEU A 87 -7.90 -1.01 -3.36
N SER A 88 -9.15 -0.62 -3.61
CA SER A 88 -9.58 -0.18 -4.95
C SER A 88 -8.90 1.14 -5.34
N ILE A 89 -8.81 2.08 -4.39
CA ILE A 89 -8.14 3.37 -4.58
C ILE A 89 -6.65 3.15 -4.86
N ARG A 90 -5.99 2.31 -4.07
CA ARG A 90 -4.58 1.97 -4.27
C ARG A 90 -4.33 1.28 -5.61
N ARG A 91 -5.21 0.35 -6.02
CA ARG A 91 -5.11 -0.34 -7.32
C ARG A 91 -5.27 0.61 -8.50
N ALA A 92 -5.99 1.71 -8.32
CA ALA A 92 -6.09 2.79 -9.32
C ALA A 92 -4.87 3.73 -9.33
N GLY A 93 -3.81 3.44 -8.56
CA GLY A 93 -2.58 4.22 -8.53
C GLY A 93 -2.61 5.42 -7.59
N ILE A 94 -3.66 5.60 -6.80
CA ILE A 94 -3.77 6.69 -5.81
C ILE A 94 -3.26 6.18 -4.45
N PRO A 95 -2.21 6.78 -3.88
CA PRO A 95 -1.72 6.39 -2.55
C PRO A 95 -2.78 6.53 -1.46
N THR A 96 -2.84 5.54 -0.57
CA THR A 96 -3.72 5.56 0.60
C THR A 96 -2.91 5.67 1.88
N VAL A 97 -3.30 6.61 2.74
CA VAL A 97 -2.68 6.87 4.04
C VAL A 97 -3.66 6.48 5.13
N LEU A 98 -3.22 5.70 6.11
CA LEU A 98 -3.96 5.49 7.36
C LEU A 98 -3.33 6.29 8.48
N ILE A 99 -4.11 7.14 9.12
CA ILE A 99 -3.84 7.69 10.45
C ILE A 99 -4.71 6.90 11.41
N ALA A 100 -4.10 5.86 11.99
CA ALA A 100 -4.76 4.96 12.91
C ALA A 100 -5.07 5.71 14.21
N THR A 101 -6.35 5.86 14.52
CA THR A 101 -6.81 6.33 15.83
C THR A 101 -7.06 5.12 16.70
N ASP A 102 -5.96 4.52 17.10
CA ASP A 102 -5.89 3.31 17.87
C ASP A 102 -6.50 3.53 19.26
N ASP A 103 -7.37 2.60 19.69
CA ASP A 103 -7.75 2.52 21.09
C ASP A 103 -6.54 1.91 21.83
N PRO A 104 -5.81 2.68 22.65
CA PRO A 104 -4.56 2.21 23.22
C PRO A 104 -4.79 1.19 24.34
N TYR A 105 -6.05 0.86 24.64
CA TYR A 105 -6.45 -0.11 25.65
C TYR A 105 -7.01 -1.41 25.05
N GLU A 106 -7.13 -1.50 23.72
CA GLU A 106 -7.59 -2.71 23.02
C GLU A 106 -6.48 -3.26 22.11
N PRO A 107 -6.22 -4.58 22.12
CA PRO A 107 -5.26 -5.17 21.21
C PRO A 107 -5.75 -5.02 19.78
N ILE A 108 -4.96 -4.34 18.96
CA ILE A 108 -5.29 -4.11 17.56
C ILE A 108 -4.94 -5.39 16.80
N PRO A 109 -5.90 -6.03 16.12
CA PRO A 109 -5.61 -7.13 15.22
C PRO A 109 -4.53 -6.72 14.23
N VAL A 110 -3.58 -7.62 13.95
CA VAL A 110 -2.54 -7.42 12.94
C VAL A 110 -3.22 -7.21 11.59
N ALA A 111 -3.53 -5.96 11.27
CA ALA A 111 -4.16 -5.58 10.03
C ALA A 111 -3.06 -5.52 8.97
N GLU A 112 -3.14 -6.47 8.05
CA GLU A 112 -2.30 -6.62 6.88
C GLU A 112 -2.17 -5.31 6.07
N SER A 113 -1.14 -5.27 5.24
CA SER A 113 -0.62 -4.22 4.33
C SER A 113 -1.59 -3.44 3.40
N LEU A 114 -2.77 -3.03 3.87
CA LEU A 114 -3.83 -2.43 3.05
C LEU A 114 -3.47 -1.02 2.52
N TYR A 115 -2.82 -0.21 3.36
CA TYR A 115 -2.52 1.19 3.08
C TYR A 115 -1.09 1.35 2.56
N THR A 116 -0.88 2.35 1.70
CA THR A 116 0.46 2.73 1.22
C THR A 116 1.34 3.21 2.38
N TRP A 117 0.80 4.10 3.22
CA TRP A 117 1.49 4.63 4.38
C TRP A 117 0.60 4.54 5.62
N ARG A 118 1.22 4.35 6.78
CA ARG A 118 0.52 4.07 8.04
C ARG A 118 1.16 4.87 9.16
N PHE A 119 0.29 5.51 9.93
CA PHE A 119 0.61 6.29 11.11
C PHE A 119 -0.24 5.77 12.27
N THR A 120 0.27 5.87 13.48
CA THR A 120 -0.45 5.48 14.71
C THR A 120 -0.27 6.52 15.79
N ASN A 121 -1.34 6.78 16.55
CA ASN A 121 -1.26 7.60 17.75
C ASN A 121 -0.74 6.86 18.99
N GLU A 122 -0.45 5.56 18.90
CA GLU A 122 0.06 4.73 20.01
C GLU A 122 1.50 4.28 19.73
N ILE A 123 2.45 4.73 20.55
CA ILE A 123 3.89 4.51 20.34
C ILE A 123 4.27 3.03 20.35
N ARG A 124 3.56 2.18 21.11
CA ARG A 124 3.79 0.72 21.07
C ARG A 124 3.40 0.08 19.74
N SER A 125 2.49 0.72 19.00
CA SER A 125 2.09 0.28 17.66
C SER A 125 3.04 0.80 16.58
N ALA A 126 3.97 1.70 16.91
CA ALA A 126 4.95 2.23 15.97
C ALA A 126 6.09 1.22 15.71
N GLY A 127 6.57 1.19 14.46
CA GLY A 127 7.54 0.20 13.97
C GLY A 127 7.03 -0.62 12.80
N ASN A 128 7.88 -1.43 12.17
CA ASN A 128 7.53 -2.29 11.02
C ASN A 128 6.77 -1.55 9.88
N GLY A 129 7.22 -0.34 9.55
CA GLY A 129 6.61 0.50 8.52
C GLY A 129 5.32 1.21 8.95
N VAL A 130 5.15 1.44 10.25
CA VAL A 130 4.12 2.31 10.84
C VAL A 130 4.82 3.41 11.63
N ALA A 131 4.54 4.67 11.29
CA ALA A 131 5.14 5.83 11.93
C ALA A 131 4.30 6.32 13.12
N TYR A 132 4.97 6.90 14.12
CA TYR A 132 4.29 7.45 15.29
C TYR A 132 3.81 8.87 15.00
N LEU A 133 2.50 9.08 15.09
CA LEU A 133 1.85 10.37 14.90
C LEU A 133 0.82 10.60 16.01
N PRO A 134 1.25 11.15 17.17
CA PRO A 134 0.39 11.26 18.34
C PRO A 134 -0.76 12.23 18.12
N THR A 135 -1.78 12.10 18.97
CA THR A 135 -2.84 13.11 19.04
C THR A 135 -2.28 14.49 19.40
N ALA A 136 -3.06 15.52 19.11
CA ALA A 136 -2.70 16.91 19.29
C ALA A 136 -3.96 17.71 19.58
N THR A 137 -3.83 19.04 19.61
CA THR A 137 -4.98 19.93 19.71
C THR A 137 -4.97 21.01 18.63
N LEU A 138 -6.09 21.68 18.43
CA LEU A 138 -6.18 22.85 17.56
C LEU A 138 -5.85 24.12 18.36
N PRO A 139 -5.43 25.22 17.70
CA PRO A 139 -5.35 26.52 18.36
C PRO A 139 -6.71 26.85 18.98
N LEU A 140 -6.73 26.97 20.30
CA LEU A 140 -7.95 27.24 21.05
C LEU A 140 -8.26 28.75 21.04
N PRO A 141 -9.55 29.13 21.07
CA PRO A 141 -9.92 30.54 21.11
C PRO A 141 -9.34 31.21 22.35
N VAL A 142 -8.97 32.47 22.22
CA VAL A 142 -8.57 33.29 23.36
C VAL A 142 -9.83 33.68 24.12
N VAL A 143 -10.04 33.04 25.26
CA VAL A 143 -11.10 33.38 26.22
C VAL A 143 -10.48 34.24 27.33
N PRO A 144 -11.14 35.31 27.80
CA PRO A 144 -10.67 36.06 28.95
C PRO A 144 -10.48 35.15 30.17
N THR A 145 -9.43 35.39 30.96
CA THR A 145 -9.24 34.70 32.23
C THR A 145 -10.31 35.15 33.22
N ILE A 146 -10.90 34.19 33.91
CA ILE A 146 -11.91 34.43 34.95
C ILE A 146 -11.19 34.46 36.30
N GLU A 147 -11.27 35.57 37.04
CA GLU A 147 -10.59 35.71 38.33
C GLU A 147 -11.12 34.71 39.37
N ASN A 148 -12.43 34.49 39.37
CA ASN A 148 -13.12 33.60 40.30
C ASN A 148 -13.86 32.52 39.51
N PRO A 149 -13.14 31.48 39.04
CA PRO A 149 -13.75 30.37 38.31
C PRO A 149 -14.81 29.66 39.17
N GLU A 150 -15.87 29.20 38.51
CA GLU A 150 -17.00 28.55 39.16
C GLU A 150 -16.61 27.27 39.93
N TRP A 151 -15.71 26.48 39.36
CA TRP A 151 -15.27 25.18 39.88
C TRP A 151 -13.81 25.22 40.34
N ASP A 152 -13.56 24.62 41.50
CA ASP A 152 -12.19 24.34 41.91
C ASP A 152 -11.60 23.23 41.05
N ILE A 153 -12.41 22.20 40.76
CA ILE A 153 -11.99 21.00 40.06
C ILE A 153 -13.00 20.64 38.98
N SER A 154 -12.52 20.14 37.86
CA SER A 154 -13.35 19.59 36.79
C SER A 154 -12.80 18.26 36.29
N PHE A 155 -13.69 17.34 35.95
CA PHE A 155 -13.39 16.15 35.16
C PHE A 155 -14.32 16.15 33.95
N LEU A 156 -13.75 16.01 32.75
CA LEU A 156 -14.56 15.85 31.54
C LEU A 156 -14.23 14.50 30.88
N GLY A 157 -15.24 13.71 30.54
CA GLY A 157 -15.04 12.45 29.82
C GLY A 157 -15.99 11.37 30.25
N SER A 158 -15.90 10.22 29.60
CA SER A 158 -16.72 9.07 29.99
C SER A 158 -16.32 8.56 31.37
N VAL A 159 -17.30 8.45 32.26
CA VAL A 159 -17.14 7.86 33.59
C VAL A 159 -17.35 6.36 33.46
N PHE A 160 -16.24 5.67 33.24
CA PHE A 160 -16.16 4.22 33.23
C PHE A 160 -16.10 3.66 34.67
N LYS A 161 -16.39 2.36 34.81
CA LYS A 161 -16.43 1.68 36.10
C LYS A 161 -15.12 1.77 36.89
N ASP A 162 -13.99 1.73 36.22
CA ASP A 162 -12.63 1.85 36.77
C ASP A 162 -12.30 3.28 37.24
N ARG A 163 -12.94 4.31 36.67
CA ARG A 163 -12.76 5.71 37.09
C ARG A 163 -13.63 6.10 38.29
N MET A 164 -14.71 5.35 38.53
CA MET A 164 -15.71 5.68 39.55
C MET A 164 -15.13 5.77 40.97
N PRO A 165 -14.27 4.83 41.45
CA PRO A 165 -13.71 4.91 42.80
C PRO A 165 -12.90 6.18 43.02
N MET A 166 -11.99 6.50 42.09
CA MET A 166 -11.15 7.71 42.14
C MET A 166 -11.99 8.98 42.16
N LEU A 167 -12.98 9.10 41.27
CA LEU A 167 -13.85 10.27 41.21
C LEU A 167 -14.68 10.42 42.49
N LYS A 168 -15.11 9.31 43.08
CA LYS A 168 -15.88 9.31 44.34
C LYS A 168 -15.02 9.77 45.51
N GLU A 169 -13.79 9.27 45.66
CA GLU A 169 -12.88 9.70 46.74
C GLU A 169 -12.53 11.19 46.62
N ILE A 170 -12.34 11.69 45.39
CA ILE A 170 -12.16 13.13 45.15
C ILE A 170 -13.42 13.91 45.53
N ALA A 171 -14.61 13.41 45.21
CA ALA A 171 -15.88 14.05 45.57
C ALA A 171 -16.11 14.08 47.09
N GLU A 172 -15.79 13.00 47.80
CA GLU A 172 -15.83 12.94 49.28
C GLU A 172 -14.91 14.00 49.89
N TRP A 173 -13.67 14.09 49.42
CA TRP A 173 -12.73 15.13 49.86
C TRP A 173 -13.23 16.55 49.52
N CYS A 174 -13.81 16.74 48.34
CA CYS A 174 -14.38 18.03 47.94
C CYS A 174 -15.53 18.44 48.85
N GLU A 175 -16.39 17.50 49.26
CA GLU A 175 -17.48 17.74 50.21
C GLU A 175 -16.93 18.19 51.57
N GLU A 176 -15.92 17.49 52.10
CA GLU A 176 -15.28 17.82 53.39
C GLU A 176 -14.59 19.20 53.37
N GLN A 177 -13.96 19.56 52.25
CA GLN A 177 -13.22 20.81 52.09
C GLN A 177 -14.04 21.94 51.47
N GLN A 178 -15.34 21.71 51.22
CA GLN A 178 -16.26 22.64 50.56
C GLN A 178 -15.73 23.17 49.21
N LYS A 179 -15.15 22.29 48.39
CA LYS A 179 -14.59 22.58 47.07
C LYS A 179 -15.55 22.17 45.97
N ARG A 180 -15.79 23.05 45.00
CA ARG A 180 -16.73 22.76 43.91
C ARG A 180 -16.08 21.86 42.86
N PHE A 181 -16.70 20.70 42.63
CA PHE A 181 -16.22 19.70 41.69
C PHE A 181 -17.25 19.45 40.59
N LEU A 182 -16.85 19.62 39.32
CA LEU A 182 -17.68 19.28 38.17
C LEU A 182 -17.28 17.93 37.58
N ILE A 183 -18.25 17.03 37.38
CA ILE A 183 -18.09 15.79 36.61
C ILE A 183 -18.99 15.86 35.39
N ALA A 184 -18.39 16.01 34.20
CA ALA A 184 -19.11 16.23 32.95
C ALA A 184 -18.78 15.15 31.91
N GLY A 185 -19.81 14.48 31.38
CA GLY A 185 -19.63 13.47 30.34
C GLY A 185 -20.66 12.35 30.42
N LYS A 186 -20.35 11.23 29.76
CA LYS A 186 -21.22 10.06 29.72
C LYS A 186 -20.97 9.16 30.93
N PHE A 187 -22.00 8.88 31.71
CA PHE A 187 -21.96 7.94 32.84
C PHE A 187 -22.43 6.57 32.38
N LEU A 188 -21.58 5.53 32.50
CA LEU A 188 -21.94 4.18 32.07
C LEU A 188 -22.76 3.44 33.14
N ASP A 189 -22.41 3.62 34.42
CA ASP A 189 -23.05 2.95 35.57
C ASP A 189 -24.02 3.89 36.34
N GLY A 190 -24.48 4.96 35.71
CA GLY A 190 -25.35 5.97 36.32
C GLY A 190 -24.63 6.97 37.23
N THR A 191 -25.42 7.79 37.94
CA THR A 191 -24.93 8.93 38.75
C THR A 191 -25.18 8.76 40.25
N ASP A 192 -25.81 7.66 40.68
CA ASP A 192 -26.26 7.45 42.07
C ASP A 192 -25.14 7.51 43.10
N ALA A 193 -23.91 7.19 42.70
CA ALA A 193 -22.72 7.26 43.54
C ALA A 193 -22.40 8.68 44.04
N PHE A 194 -22.93 9.71 43.37
CA PHE A 194 -22.65 11.11 43.66
C PHE A 194 -23.84 11.89 44.22
N LYS A 195 -24.99 11.23 44.43
CA LYS A 195 -26.26 11.90 44.79
C LYS A 195 -26.22 12.65 46.14
N ASP A 196 -25.33 12.21 47.04
CA ASP A 196 -25.24 12.72 48.40
C ASP A 196 -24.19 13.84 48.55
N PHE A 197 -23.47 14.20 47.47
CA PHE A 197 -22.46 15.27 47.48
C PHE A 197 -23.07 16.59 46.99
N VAL A 198 -23.11 17.60 47.87
CA VAL A 198 -23.67 18.93 47.58
C VAL A 198 -22.68 19.79 46.78
N TYR A 199 -21.37 19.58 46.96
CA TYR A 199 -20.34 20.33 46.24
C TYR A 199 -19.93 19.68 44.90
N THR A 200 -20.63 18.63 44.47
CA THR A 200 -20.36 17.93 43.21
C THR A 200 -21.46 18.18 42.19
N ASP A 201 -21.14 18.94 41.14
CA ASP A 201 -22.02 19.20 40.00
C ASP A 201 -21.88 18.08 38.97
N LEU A 202 -23.00 17.53 38.47
CA LEU A 202 -23.02 16.46 37.48
C LEU A 202 -23.65 16.93 36.16
N ARG A 203 -22.92 16.75 35.05
CA ARG A 203 -23.44 16.95 33.68
C ARG A 203 -23.41 15.62 32.91
N SER A 204 -24.49 14.85 33.02
CA SER A 204 -24.62 13.52 32.41
C SER A 204 -25.08 13.58 30.95
N ARG A 205 -24.19 14.02 30.06
CA ARG A 205 -24.39 14.02 28.61
C ARG A 205 -23.05 14.18 27.87
N THR A 206 -23.09 14.01 26.55
CA THR A 206 -21.95 14.40 25.71
C THR A 206 -21.77 15.91 25.77
N ILE A 207 -20.51 16.35 25.95
CA ILE A 207 -20.13 17.76 26.09
C ILE A 207 -19.65 18.27 24.74
N GLU A 208 -20.25 19.35 24.28
CA GLU A 208 -19.92 20.01 23.01
C GLU A 208 -18.66 20.87 23.14
N THR A 209 -18.00 21.19 22.03
CA THR A 209 -16.71 21.89 22.03
C THR A 209 -16.73 23.24 22.73
N ILE A 210 -17.76 24.06 22.52
CA ILE A 210 -17.87 25.37 23.18
C ILE A 210 -18.01 25.21 24.70
N GLU A 211 -18.76 24.20 25.14
CA GLU A 211 -18.93 23.91 26.56
C GLU A 211 -17.65 23.35 27.18
N LYS A 212 -16.84 22.58 26.44
CA LYS A 212 -15.49 22.20 26.90
C LYS A 212 -14.66 23.44 27.27
N TRP A 213 -14.68 24.47 26.42
CA TRP A 213 -13.95 25.71 26.66
C TRP A 213 -14.49 26.51 27.86
N GLU A 214 -15.81 26.58 27.99
CA GLU A 214 -16.46 27.19 29.15
C GLU A 214 -15.99 26.52 30.44
N ILE A 215 -16.04 25.18 30.51
CA ILE A 215 -15.60 24.43 31.67
C ILE A 215 -14.13 24.67 31.99
N TYR A 216 -13.23 24.62 30.99
CA TYR A 216 -11.81 24.88 31.21
C TYR A 216 -11.55 26.32 31.69
N SER A 217 -12.35 27.30 31.24
CA SER A 217 -12.22 28.69 31.70
C SER A 217 -12.75 28.93 33.11
N GLN A 218 -13.68 28.08 33.55
CA GLN A 218 -14.36 28.15 34.83
C GLN A 218 -13.79 27.14 35.85
N SER A 219 -12.60 26.58 35.59
CA SER A 219 -11.97 25.58 36.46
C SER A 219 -10.58 26.01 36.90
N ARG A 220 -10.22 25.78 38.17
CA ARG A 220 -8.83 25.98 38.64
C ARG A 220 -7.93 24.81 38.26
N VAL A 221 -8.46 23.59 38.39
CA VAL A 221 -7.76 22.35 38.05
C VAL A 221 -8.68 21.46 37.20
N THR A 222 -8.16 20.87 36.14
CA THR A 222 -8.85 19.87 35.33
C THR A 222 -8.15 18.52 35.49
N LEU A 223 -8.93 17.52 35.88
CA LEU A 223 -8.51 16.15 36.09
C LEU A 223 -8.52 15.37 34.77
N ASN A 224 -7.40 14.70 34.48
CA ASN A 224 -7.27 13.68 33.44
C ASN A 224 -7.02 12.31 34.08
N LEU A 225 -7.93 11.37 33.82
CA LEU A 225 -7.83 9.99 34.31
C LEU A 225 -7.57 9.03 33.15
N PHE A 226 -6.45 8.31 33.21
CA PHE A 226 -6.21 7.17 32.32
C PHE A 226 -7.12 5.99 32.72
N ARG A 227 -7.36 5.06 31.79
CA ARG A 227 -8.06 3.81 32.12
C ARG A 227 -7.06 2.85 32.74
N GLU A 228 -7.50 2.10 33.74
CA GLU A 228 -6.70 1.03 34.33
C GLU A 228 -7.01 -0.28 33.58
N THR A 229 -6.07 -0.72 32.76
CA THR A 229 -6.19 -1.96 31.96
C THR A 229 -4.90 -2.76 32.03
N ASP A 230 -5.00 -4.06 31.73
CA ASP A 230 -3.83 -4.96 31.67
C ASP A 230 -2.79 -4.53 30.62
N GLN A 231 -3.23 -3.80 29.60
CA GLN A 231 -2.39 -3.19 28.58
C GLN A 231 -2.60 -1.68 28.59
N PRO A 232 -1.80 -0.93 29.39
CA PRO A 232 -1.93 0.50 29.42
C PRO A 232 -1.34 1.12 28.15
N ALA A 233 -1.91 2.25 27.72
CA ALA A 233 -1.38 3.08 26.63
C ALA A 233 0.10 3.47 26.86
N ASP A 234 0.83 3.91 25.86
CA ASP A 234 2.11 4.60 26.07
C ASP A 234 2.11 5.98 25.37
N SER A 235 0.91 6.52 25.10
CA SER A 235 0.71 7.81 24.45
C SER A 235 -0.24 8.74 25.22
N PRO A 236 0.01 10.07 25.25
CA PRO A 236 -0.84 11.01 25.98
C PRO A 236 -2.27 11.03 25.43
N SER A 237 -3.25 11.20 26.33
CA SER A 237 -4.64 11.38 25.92
C SER A 237 -4.81 12.76 25.25
N PRO A 238 -5.76 12.92 24.30
CA PRO A 238 -6.05 14.22 23.69
C PRO A 238 -6.33 15.33 24.72
N ARG A 239 -6.91 14.94 25.88
CA ARG A 239 -7.22 15.87 26.97
C ARG A 239 -6.00 16.60 27.51
N VAL A 240 -4.85 15.92 27.56
CA VAL A 240 -3.60 16.52 28.03
C VAL A 240 -3.29 17.76 27.20
N PHE A 241 -3.40 17.64 25.87
CA PHE A 241 -3.13 18.76 24.95
C PHE A 241 -4.24 19.81 24.98
N GLU A 242 -5.52 19.41 25.07
CA GLU A 242 -6.64 20.37 25.17
C GLU A 242 -6.49 21.32 26.38
N VAL A 243 -6.26 20.77 27.58
CA VAL A 243 -6.20 21.58 28.83
C VAL A 243 -4.97 22.47 28.83
N THR A 244 -3.80 21.90 28.48
CA THR A 244 -2.54 22.63 28.49
C THR A 244 -2.52 23.73 27.43
N ALA A 245 -3.02 23.50 26.21
CA ALA A 245 -3.17 24.57 25.21
C ALA A 245 -4.18 25.64 25.62
N PHE A 246 -5.25 25.26 26.33
CA PHE A 246 -6.24 26.24 26.79
C PHE A 246 -5.65 27.17 27.84
N GLY A 247 -4.78 26.63 28.70
CA GLY A 247 -3.88 27.40 29.56
C GLY A 247 -4.59 28.30 30.56
N GLN A 248 -5.74 27.86 31.10
CA GLN A 248 -6.42 28.53 32.21
C GLN A 248 -6.50 27.65 33.46
N ALA A 249 -6.92 26.39 33.30
CA ALA A 249 -6.89 25.39 34.37
C ALA A 249 -5.56 24.63 34.39
N ALA A 250 -5.06 24.31 35.59
CA ALA A 250 -3.94 23.39 35.73
C ALA A 250 -4.37 21.96 35.40
N LEU A 251 -3.51 21.22 34.71
CA LEU A 251 -3.74 19.79 34.47
C LEU A 251 -3.26 18.98 35.69
N LEU A 252 -4.17 18.19 36.26
CA LEU A 252 -3.84 17.11 37.19
C LEU A 252 -4.09 15.78 36.48
N THR A 253 -3.07 14.94 36.33
CA THR A 253 -3.15 13.77 35.47
C THR A 253 -2.63 12.51 36.15
N GLY A 254 -3.36 11.39 36.01
CA GLY A 254 -2.96 10.14 36.63
C GLY A 254 -3.83 8.92 36.29
N PRO A 255 -3.46 7.71 36.75
CA PRO A 255 -2.18 7.38 37.42
C PRO A 255 -0.95 7.79 36.61
N ARG A 256 0.20 8.05 37.24
CA ARG A 256 1.34 8.74 36.62
C ARG A 256 1.81 8.00 35.37
N ARG A 257 2.11 8.78 34.33
CA ARG A 257 2.47 8.29 33.00
C ARG A 257 3.82 8.80 32.55
N SER A 258 4.65 7.90 32.03
CA SER A 258 6.02 8.23 31.61
C SER A 258 6.03 9.18 30.40
N GLU A 259 5.09 9.00 29.48
CA GLU A 259 4.90 9.80 28.28
C GLU A 259 4.48 11.23 28.60
N VAL A 260 3.59 11.42 29.58
CA VAL A 260 3.18 12.77 30.03
C VAL A 260 4.31 13.42 30.84
N SER A 261 4.97 12.66 31.71
CA SER A 261 6.13 13.14 32.47
C SER A 261 7.28 13.57 31.55
N ARG A 262 7.50 12.87 30.43
CA ARG A 262 8.52 13.22 29.43
C ARG A 262 8.22 14.53 28.73
N LEU A 263 6.95 14.80 28.42
CA LEU A 263 6.54 16.01 27.71
C LEU A 263 6.48 17.23 28.61
N PHE A 264 5.86 17.08 29.79
CA PHE A 264 5.49 18.21 30.64
C PHE A 264 6.31 18.29 31.94
N GLY A 265 7.02 17.23 32.34
CA GLY A 265 7.73 17.21 33.62
C GLY A 265 6.82 17.63 34.76
N GLU A 266 7.25 18.64 35.52
CA GLU A 266 6.51 19.22 36.65
C GLU A 266 5.63 20.42 36.26
N SER A 267 5.55 20.81 34.99
CA SER A 267 4.59 21.83 34.52
C SER A 267 3.12 21.36 34.61
N VAL A 268 2.90 20.09 34.92
CA VAL A 268 1.59 19.51 35.25
C VAL A 268 1.68 18.74 36.56
N TYR A 269 0.55 18.59 37.25
CA TYR A 269 0.48 17.82 38.48
C TYR A 269 0.22 16.34 38.15
N HIS A 270 0.87 15.45 38.90
CA HIS A 270 0.75 14.00 38.72
C HIS A 270 0.29 13.31 39.99
N PHE A 271 -0.40 12.19 39.83
CA PHE A 271 -0.76 11.32 40.94
C PHE A 271 -0.73 9.85 40.52
N ASP A 272 -0.62 8.95 41.48
CA ASP A 272 -0.58 7.50 41.27
C ASP A 272 -1.86 6.81 41.81
N ASP A 273 -2.48 7.41 42.82
CA ASP A 273 -3.64 6.93 43.55
C ASP A 273 -4.48 8.11 44.08
N ALA A 274 -5.61 7.83 44.72
CA ALA A 274 -6.50 8.87 45.25
C ALA A 274 -5.84 9.75 46.33
N ALA A 275 -5.01 9.16 47.18
CA ALA A 275 -4.32 9.90 48.24
C ALA A 275 -3.31 10.90 47.68
N THR A 276 -2.52 10.51 46.67
CA THR A 276 -1.60 11.39 45.93
C THR A 276 -2.34 12.39 45.07
N ALA A 277 -3.52 12.04 44.52
CA ALA A 277 -4.37 12.96 43.78
C ALA A 277 -4.87 14.09 44.68
N ILE A 278 -5.42 13.75 45.86
CA ILE A 278 -5.90 14.72 46.86
C ILE A 278 -4.76 15.63 47.33
N ARG A 279 -3.57 15.09 47.62
CA ARG A 279 -2.40 15.92 48.00
C ARG A 279 -2.01 16.89 46.89
N SER A 280 -2.04 16.45 45.63
CA SER A 280 -1.72 17.30 44.48
C SER A 280 -2.79 18.37 44.24
N LEU A 281 -4.07 18.04 44.44
CA LEU A 281 -5.17 19.02 44.43
C LEU A 281 -5.01 20.07 45.52
N GLN A 282 -4.68 19.65 46.75
CA GLN A 282 -4.42 20.56 47.86
C GLN A 282 -3.27 21.52 47.54
N ALA A 283 -2.16 21.01 47.01
CA ALA A 283 -1.03 21.84 46.60
C ALA A 283 -1.44 22.85 45.51
N ALA A 284 -2.08 22.36 44.43
CA ALA A 284 -2.50 23.19 43.31
C ALA A 284 -3.54 24.26 43.70
N LEU A 285 -4.43 23.97 44.63
CA LEU A 285 -5.46 24.92 45.08
C LEU A 285 -4.96 25.91 46.13
N THR A 286 -3.86 25.60 46.83
CA THR A 286 -3.28 26.47 47.87
C THR A 286 -2.29 27.47 47.29
N ASP A 287 -1.40 27.04 46.39
CA ASP A 287 -0.38 27.91 45.80
C ASP A 287 -0.79 28.38 44.40
N GLU A 288 -1.48 29.53 44.34
CA GLU A 288 -1.92 30.11 43.07
C GLU A 288 -0.74 30.54 42.18
N ALA A 289 0.37 31.00 42.75
CA ALA A 289 1.51 31.47 41.99
C ALA A 289 2.22 30.31 41.27
N ASP A 290 2.49 29.21 41.99
CA ASP A 290 3.01 27.97 41.43
C ASP A 290 2.05 27.41 40.37
N ARG A 291 0.75 27.33 40.68
CA ARG A 291 -0.27 26.85 39.73
C ARG A 291 -0.25 27.63 38.43
N ARG A 292 -0.24 28.97 38.49
CA ARG A 292 -0.23 29.83 37.29
C ARG A 292 1.07 29.71 36.50
N SER A 293 2.21 29.55 37.18
CA SER A 293 3.50 29.30 36.53
C SER A 293 3.48 28.00 35.74
N ARG A 294 3.00 26.91 36.35
CA ARG A 294 2.87 25.59 35.72
C ARG A 294 1.92 25.62 34.51
N VAL A 295 0.77 26.28 34.64
CA VAL A 295 -0.19 26.46 33.54
C VAL A 295 0.45 27.19 32.35
N ALA A 296 1.21 28.26 32.60
CA ALA A 296 1.90 29.01 31.55
C ALA A 296 2.95 28.15 30.85
N GLU A 297 3.79 27.44 31.61
CA GLU A 297 4.82 26.56 31.06
C GLU A 297 4.23 25.41 30.24
N ALA A 298 3.20 24.73 30.76
CA ALA A 298 2.54 23.65 30.03
C ALA A 298 1.87 24.15 28.74
N ARG A 299 1.33 25.37 28.75
CA ARG A 299 0.79 26.02 27.55
C ARG A 299 1.87 26.28 26.51
N GLU A 300 3.02 26.82 26.92
CA GLU A 300 4.15 27.08 26.02
C GLU A 300 4.63 25.79 25.36
N ILE A 301 4.81 24.71 26.14
CA ILE A 301 5.19 23.38 25.63
C ILE A 301 4.19 22.90 24.57
N THR A 302 2.89 22.96 24.86
CA THR A 302 1.86 22.48 23.93
C THR A 302 1.78 23.31 22.66
N LEU A 303 1.82 24.64 22.76
CA LEU A 303 1.77 25.53 21.61
C LEU A 303 3.03 25.44 20.73
N ALA A 304 4.18 25.06 21.30
CA ALA A 304 5.43 24.92 20.56
C ALA A 304 5.54 23.63 19.74
N ALA A 305 4.88 22.53 20.16
CA ALA A 305 5.13 21.21 19.55
C ALA A 305 3.92 20.25 19.47
N HIS A 306 2.75 20.61 19.99
CA HIS A 306 1.62 19.68 20.15
C HIS A 306 0.28 20.16 19.55
N LEU A 307 0.35 21.00 18.52
CA LEU A 307 -0.76 21.36 17.65
C LEU A 307 -0.89 20.40 16.46
N TYR A 308 -2.09 20.29 15.89
CA TYR A 308 -2.31 19.54 14.64
C TYR A 308 -1.52 20.11 13.47
N ASP A 309 -1.17 21.40 13.48
CA ASP A 309 -0.29 22.03 12.49
C ASP A 309 1.08 21.34 12.45
N HIS A 310 1.64 21.00 13.63
CA HIS A 310 2.88 20.24 13.71
C HIS A 310 2.69 18.82 13.19
N ARG A 311 1.59 18.14 13.57
CA ARG A 311 1.31 16.77 13.10
C ARG A 311 1.08 16.70 11.59
N ALA A 312 0.42 17.70 11.01
CA ALA A 312 0.28 17.81 9.57
C ALA A 312 1.63 18.08 8.91
N GLY A 313 2.50 18.90 9.52
CA GLY A 313 3.88 19.09 9.09
C GLY A 313 4.68 17.79 9.07
N ASP A 314 4.67 17.04 10.18
CA ASP A 314 5.33 15.74 10.34
C ASP A 314 4.81 14.75 9.28
N LEU A 315 3.48 14.61 9.18
CA LEU A 315 2.80 13.78 8.19
C LEU A 315 3.24 14.13 6.76
N LEU A 316 3.24 15.42 6.39
CA LEU A 316 3.61 15.85 5.04
C LEU A 316 5.10 15.66 4.77
N SER A 317 5.97 15.81 5.77
CA SER A 317 7.40 15.51 5.63
C SER A 317 7.60 14.03 5.34
N GLU A 318 7.00 13.17 6.16
CA GLU A 318 7.08 11.72 5.99
C GLU A 318 6.49 11.26 4.65
N LEU A 319 5.35 11.80 4.22
CA LEU A 319 4.77 11.47 2.92
C LEU A 319 5.65 11.96 1.74
N ARG A 320 6.39 13.05 1.90
CA ARG A 320 7.33 13.54 0.88
C ARG A 320 8.58 12.69 0.82
N GLU A 321 9.17 12.37 1.95
CA GLU A 321 10.34 11.48 2.09
C GLU A 321 10.01 10.07 1.60
N ALA A 322 8.92 9.50 2.10
CA ALA A 322 8.43 8.22 1.64
C ALA A 322 8.04 8.29 0.16
N GLY A 323 7.48 9.38 -0.36
CA GLY A 323 7.23 9.57 -1.79
C GLY A 323 8.50 9.78 -2.65
N GLN A 324 9.65 10.06 -2.04
CA GLN A 324 10.97 10.12 -2.68
C GLN A 324 11.66 8.75 -2.64
N GLU A 325 11.50 7.98 -1.56
CA GLU A 325 11.95 6.58 -1.46
C GLU A 325 11.04 5.62 -2.25
N SER A 326 9.74 5.92 -2.33
CA SER A 326 8.71 5.24 -3.15
C SER A 326 8.63 5.80 -4.57
N SER A 327 9.65 6.53 -5.02
CA SER A 327 9.70 7.06 -6.39
C SER A 327 9.79 5.92 -7.41
N PRO A 328 9.65 6.20 -8.70
CA PRO A 328 8.58 5.84 -9.67
C PRO A 328 8.26 4.34 -9.87
N ASP A 329 8.75 3.44 -9.03
CA ASP A 329 8.84 2.01 -9.35
C ASP A 329 7.49 1.28 -9.36
N ASN A 330 6.49 1.74 -8.60
CA ASN A 330 5.13 1.15 -8.64
C ASN A 330 4.22 1.75 -9.72
N VAL A 331 4.51 2.95 -10.23
CA VAL A 331 3.72 3.64 -11.28
C VAL A 331 4.29 3.41 -12.68
N ALA A 332 5.49 2.81 -12.77
CA ALA A 332 6.09 2.43 -14.04
C ALA A 332 6.13 0.90 -14.25
N GLU A 333 5.96 0.08 -13.21
CA GLU A 333 5.95 -1.38 -13.37
C GLU A 333 4.79 -1.86 -14.26
N ASP A 334 3.62 -1.24 -14.17
CA ASP A 334 2.48 -1.50 -15.06
C ASP A 334 2.78 -1.18 -16.53
N ARG A 335 3.88 -0.46 -16.80
CA ARG A 335 4.44 -0.20 -18.13
C ARG A 335 5.52 -1.19 -18.54
N ILE A 336 5.76 -2.26 -17.77
CA ILE A 336 6.63 -3.37 -18.15
C ILE A 336 5.78 -4.52 -18.66
N ALA A 337 6.06 -5.03 -19.86
CA ALA A 337 5.53 -6.29 -20.36
C ALA A 337 6.63 -7.31 -20.58
N TRP A 338 6.41 -8.53 -20.11
CA TRP A 338 7.28 -9.67 -20.37
C TRP A 338 6.76 -10.49 -21.55
N ILE A 339 7.53 -10.57 -22.65
CA ILE A 339 7.24 -11.54 -23.71
C ILE A 339 7.87 -12.86 -23.30
N ILE A 340 7.02 -13.84 -23.02
CA ILE A 340 7.41 -15.20 -22.63
C ILE A 340 6.95 -16.23 -23.67
N GLY A 341 7.54 -17.41 -23.60
CA GLY A 341 7.22 -18.55 -24.47
C GLY A 341 8.39 -19.49 -24.61
N CYS A 342 8.36 -20.35 -25.63
CA CYS A 342 9.53 -21.12 -26.05
C CYS A 342 10.35 -20.30 -27.05
N GLY A 343 11.67 -20.53 -27.11
CA GLY A 343 12.47 -20.02 -28.22
C GLY A 343 11.92 -20.50 -29.58
N ARG A 344 12.20 -19.74 -30.65
CA ARG A 344 11.77 -20.02 -32.05
C ARG A 344 10.27 -19.87 -32.34
N THR A 345 9.47 -19.34 -31.41
CA THR A 345 8.04 -18.98 -31.63
C THR A 345 7.83 -17.71 -32.47
N GLY A 346 8.87 -16.96 -32.78
CA GLY A 346 8.76 -15.64 -33.43
C GLY A 346 8.84 -14.46 -32.46
N SER A 347 9.14 -14.71 -31.18
CA SER A 347 9.20 -13.68 -30.13
C SER A 347 10.19 -12.55 -30.42
N THR A 348 11.27 -12.81 -31.15
CA THR A 348 12.17 -11.75 -31.62
C THR A 348 11.47 -10.79 -32.56
N TRP A 349 10.68 -11.30 -33.51
CA TRP A 349 10.00 -10.49 -34.53
C TRP A 349 8.93 -9.60 -33.89
N LEU A 350 8.11 -10.15 -32.99
CA LEU A 350 7.16 -9.38 -32.18
C LEU A 350 7.89 -8.30 -31.35
N ALA A 351 8.94 -8.68 -30.62
CA ALA A 351 9.66 -7.75 -29.78
C ALA A 351 10.28 -6.60 -30.60
N GLU A 352 10.87 -6.90 -31.77
CA GLU A 352 11.41 -5.90 -32.70
C GLU A 352 10.33 -4.91 -33.15
N MET A 353 9.18 -5.41 -33.62
CA MET A 353 8.06 -4.54 -34.02
C MET A 353 7.61 -3.64 -32.85
N LEU A 354 7.41 -4.21 -31.65
CA LEU A 354 7.03 -3.42 -30.48
C LEU A 354 8.10 -2.38 -30.09
N GLY A 355 9.39 -2.71 -30.22
CA GLY A 355 10.48 -1.78 -29.94
C GLY A 355 10.58 -0.61 -30.93
N ASP A 356 10.03 -0.76 -32.13
CA ASP A 356 10.00 0.26 -33.19
C ASP A 356 8.74 1.15 -33.13
N LEU A 357 7.76 0.81 -32.27
CA LEU A 357 6.59 1.65 -32.03
C LEU A 357 6.94 2.89 -31.18
N PRO A 358 6.23 4.02 -31.36
CA PRO A 358 6.41 5.20 -30.53
C PRO A 358 6.26 4.87 -29.05
N LYS A 359 7.17 5.40 -28.22
CA LYS A 359 7.15 5.28 -26.75
C LYS A 359 7.21 3.86 -26.18
N ILE A 360 7.49 2.84 -26.97
CA ILE A 360 7.79 1.50 -26.48
C ILE A 360 9.28 1.24 -26.64
N ARG A 361 9.90 0.60 -25.65
CA ARG A 361 11.31 0.21 -25.67
C ARG A 361 11.41 -1.28 -25.49
N ARG A 362 12.40 -1.88 -26.15
CA ARG A 362 12.64 -3.32 -26.09
C ARG A 362 13.88 -3.63 -25.26
N TRP A 363 13.78 -4.59 -24.35
CA TRP A 363 14.93 -5.27 -23.77
C TRP A 363 15.00 -6.70 -24.29
N HIS A 364 16.02 -6.97 -25.09
CA HIS A 364 16.23 -8.29 -25.65
C HIS A 364 17.02 -9.17 -24.70
N GLU A 365 16.36 -10.18 -24.13
CA GLU A 365 16.95 -11.31 -23.38
C GLU A 365 18.00 -10.86 -22.35
N PRO A 366 17.59 -10.15 -21.27
CA PRO A 366 18.50 -9.77 -20.20
C PRO A 366 19.06 -10.96 -19.42
N TYR A 367 18.49 -12.17 -19.58
CA TYR A 367 18.80 -13.36 -18.80
C TYR A 367 18.56 -13.15 -17.30
N PHE A 368 17.59 -12.31 -16.95
CA PHE A 368 17.28 -12.00 -15.54
C PHE A 368 16.82 -13.24 -14.79
N GLY A 369 16.18 -14.20 -15.48
CA GLY A 369 15.78 -15.47 -14.89
C GLY A 369 16.93 -16.31 -14.33
N ARG A 370 18.18 -16.07 -14.74
CA ARG A 370 19.33 -16.85 -14.25
C ARG A 370 19.53 -16.75 -12.73
N PHE A 371 19.05 -15.69 -12.09
CA PHE A 371 19.04 -15.60 -10.62
C PHE A 371 18.19 -16.69 -9.95
N PHE A 372 17.17 -17.20 -10.65
CA PHE A 372 16.25 -18.22 -10.17
C PHE A 372 16.66 -19.64 -10.54
N LYS A 373 17.74 -19.81 -11.32
CA LYS A 373 18.18 -21.13 -11.79
C LYS A 373 18.44 -22.11 -10.64
N HIS A 374 19.05 -21.64 -9.55
CA HIS A 374 19.31 -22.49 -8.39
C HIS A 374 18.02 -23.03 -7.76
N LEU A 375 17.00 -22.18 -7.63
CA LEU A 375 15.70 -22.54 -7.07
C LEU A 375 14.91 -23.45 -8.01
N ASN A 376 15.00 -23.21 -9.33
CA ASN A 376 14.40 -24.09 -10.31
C ASN A 376 15.01 -25.50 -10.29
N ASP A 377 16.34 -25.59 -10.19
CA ASP A 377 17.04 -26.87 -10.16
C ASP A 377 16.91 -27.58 -8.78
N ARG A 378 16.65 -26.82 -7.71
CA ARG A 378 16.56 -27.31 -6.32
C ARG A 378 15.43 -26.62 -5.53
N PRO A 379 14.16 -26.89 -5.84
CA PRO A 379 13.03 -26.22 -5.20
C PRO A 379 12.98 -26.41 -3.67
N GLN A 380 13.52 -27.52 -3.16
CA GLN A 380 13.62 -27.81 -1.72
C GLN A 380 14.47 -26.81 -0.93
N GLU A 381 15.32 -26.01 -1.59
CA GLU A 381 16.09 -24.94 -0.93
C GLU A 381 15.20 -23.86 -0.34
N LEU A 382 13.98 -23.67 -0.86
CA LEU A 382 12.99 -22.76 -0.28
C LEU A 382 12.61 -23.16 1.15
N ASP A 383 12.65 -24.46 1.48
CA ASP A 383 12.21 -24.97 2.78
C ASP A 383 13.39 -25.22 3.75
N ARG A 384 14.63 -25.09 3.27
CA ARG A 384 15.83 -25.27 4.08
C ARG A 384 16.15 -24.01 4.89
N GLN A 385 16.09 -24.11 6.22
CA GLN A 385 16.26 -22.96 7.12
C GLN A 385 17.56 -22.16 6.93
N SER A 386 18.66 -22.82 6.59
CA SER A 386 19.97 -22.18 6.36
C SER A 386 20.18 -21.68 4.93
N SER A 387 19.22 -21.88 4.03
CA SER A 387 19.31 -21.39 2.66
C SER A 387 19.15 -19.88 2.60
N PHE A 388 19.92 -19.23 1.72
CA PHE A 388 19.76 -17.80 1.43
C PHE A 388 18.35 -17.50 0.90
N PHE A 389 17.81 -18.40 0.09
CA PHE A 389 16.51 -18.26 -0.55
C PHE A 389 15.36 -18.86 0.28
N ALA A 390 15.56 -19.08 1.58
CA ALA A 390 14.51 -19.66 2.43
C ALA A 390 13.21 -18.83 2.36
N ARG A 391 12.07 -19.52 2.24
CA ARG A 391 10.73 -18.93 2.05
C ARG A 391 10.36 -17.91 3.13
N ARG A 392 10.81 -18.13 4.38
CA ARG A 392 10.60 -17.19 5.50
C ARG A 392 11.25 -15.81 5.29
N HIS A 393 12.24 -15.71 4.40
CA HIS A 393 12.91 -14.47 4.03
C HIS A 393 12.59 -14.05 2.59
N GLN A 394 11.54 -14.64 1.98
CA GLN A 394 11.19 -14.45 0.58
C GLN A 394 11.08 -12.99 0.16
N ASN A 395 10.40 -12.18 0.97
CA ASN A 395 10.23 -10.76 0.68
C ASN A 395 11.58 -10.04 0.59
N VAL A 396 12.53 -10.32 1.49
CA VAL A 396 13.83 -9.62 1.54
C VAL A 396 14.64 -9.84 0.26
N TRP A 397 14.79 -11.08 -0.19
CA TRP A 397 15.61 -11.35 -1.37
C TRP A 397 14.88 -11.06 -2.69
N LEU A 398 13.54 -11.16 -2.73
CA LEU A 398 12.76 -10.71 -3.88
C LEU A 398 12.82 -9.19 -4.03
N ASP A 399 12.67 -8.44 -2.93
CA ASP A 399 12.75 -6.97 -2.93
C ASP A 399 14.14 -6.51 -3.41
N GLY A 400 15.21 -7.17 -2.94
CA GLY A 400 16.57 -6.90 -3.43
C GLY A 400 16.75 -7.16 -4.92
N LEU A 401 16.20 -8.26 -5.45
CA LEU A 401 16.24 -8.57 -6.89
C LEU A 401 15.42 -7.57 -7.71
N ARG A 402 14.24 -7.18 -7.22
CA ARG A 402 13.37 -6.18 -7.86
C ARG A 402 14.05 -4.82 -7.91
N GLU A 403 14.63 -4.36 -6.81
CA GLU A 403 15.35 -3.08 -6.77
C GLU A 403 16.56 -3.07 -7.72
N MET A 404 17.32 -4.15 -7.77
CA MET A 404 18.43 -4.30 -8.72
C MET A 404 17.92 -4.21 -10.17
N PHE A 405 16.83 -4.91 -10.50
CA PHE A 405 16.22 -4.84 -11.83
C PHE A 405 15.76 -3.41 -12.16
N SER A 406 15.04 -2.75 -11.26
CA SER A 406 14.56 -1.37 -11.43
C SER A 406 15.71 -0.39 -11.67
N ARG A 407 16.82 -0.51 -10.93
CA ARG A 407 18.03 0.30 -11.16
C ARG A 407 18.59 0.10 -12.56
N MET A 408 18.67 -1.14 -13.02
CA MET A 408 19.16 -1.44 -14.38
C MET A 408 18.21 -0.91 -15.46
N VAL A 409 16.89 -0.97 -15.23
CA VAL A 409 15.91 -0.35 -16.13
C VAL A 409 16.14 1.16 -16.23
N ARG A 410 16.29 1.86 -15.09
CA ARG A 410 16.49 3.31 -15.06
C ARG A 410 17.77 3.75 -15.77
N ASP A 411 18.86 3.03 -15.54
CA ASP A 411 20.15 3.31 -16.18
C ASP A 411 20.08 3.11 -17.71
N ARG A 412 19.48 1.99 -18.14
CA ARG A 412 19.41 1.62 -19.56
C ARG A 412 18.34 2.37 -20.35
N TYR A 413 17.26 2.75 -19.68
CA TYR A 413 16.09 3.39 -20.27
C TYR A 413 15.68 4.63 -19.46
N PRO A 414 16.41 5.76 -19.59
CA PRO A 414 16.15 6.97 -18.80
C PRO A 414 14.75 7.59 -19.01
N GLN A 415 14.05 7.21 -20.08
CA GLN A 415 12.68 7.66 -20.38
C GLN A 415 11.60 6.69 -19.89
N PHE A 416 11.97 5.61 -19.20
CA PHE A 416 11.04 4.65 -18.61
C PHE A 416 10.05 5.35 -17.66
N GLY A 417 8.80 4.91 -17.66
CA GLY A 417 7.66 5.60 -17.02
C GLY A 417 6.95 6.59 -17.97
N ARG A 418 7.67 7.29 -18.85
CA ARG A 418 7.06 7.97 -20.01
C ARG A 418 6.93 7.04 -21.21
N HIS A 419 7.91 6.14 -21.33
CA HIS A 419 7.93 5.04 -22.28
C HIS A 419 7.68 3.74 -21.54
N SER A 420 7.03 2.80 -22.23
CA SER A 420 6.84 1.44 -21.75
C SER A 420 8.00 0.56 -22.17
N LEU A 421 8.23 -0.51 -21.42
CA LEU A 421 9.33 -1.44 -21.61
C LEU A 421 8.79 -2.85 -21.87
N VAL A 422 9.12 -3.40 -23.01
CA VAL A 422 8.85 -4.79 -23.36
C VAL A 422 10.13 -5.59 -23.22
N VAL A 423 10.14 -6.52 -22.27
CA VAL A 423 11.25 -7.42 -21.97
C VAL A 423 10.98 -8.76 -22.62
N LYS A 424 11.76 -9.11 -23.63
CA LYS A 424 11.69 -10.44 -24.25
C LYS A 424 12.58 -11.38 -23.45
N GLU A 425 11.98 -12.37 -22.79
CA GLU A 425 12.71 -13.38 -22.02
C GLU A 425 12.15 -14.76 -22.36
N VAL A 426 12.80 -15.46 -23.31
CA VAL A 426 12.38 -16.79 -23.76
C VAL A 426 13.42 -17.89 -23.49
N ASN A 427 14.60 -17.51 -22.99
CA ASN A 427 15.74 -18.41 -22.77
C ASN A 427 15.96 -18.75 -21.29
N THR A 428 15.20 -18.14 -20.38
CA THR A 428 15.24 -18.41 -18.93
C THR A 428 13.83 -18.69 -18.38
N PRO A 429 13.21 -19.84 -18.75
CA PRO A 429 11.87 -20.20 -18.24
C PRO A 429 11.80 -20.35 -16.72
N GLU A 430 12.94 -20.50 -16.04
CA GLU A 430 13.03 -20.48 -14.58
C GLU A 430 12.48 -19.18 -13.95
N LEU A 431 12.34 -18.09 -14.71
CA LEU A 431 11.73 -16.84 -14.24
C LEU A 431 10.21 -16.87 -14.20
N TYR A 432 9.56 -17.63 -15.09
CA TYR A 432 8.14 -17.41 -15.42
C TYR A 432 7.21 -17.53 -14.22
N GLY A 433 7.41 -18.55 -13.38
CA GLY A 433 6.63 -18.75 -12.15
C GLY A 433 6.88 -17.69 -11.07
N TRP A 434 7.91 -16.84 -11.22
CA TRP A 434 8.21 -15.76 -10.28
C TRP A 434 7.74 -14.38 -10.78
N LEU A 435 7.39 -14.23 -12.06
CA LEU A 435 7.08 -12.94 -12.66
C LEU A 435 5.96 -12.20 -11.92
N GLN A 436 4.87 -12.88 -11.57
CA GLN A 436 3.75 -12.27 -10.85
C GLN A 436 4.11 -11.87 -9.41
N THR A 437 5.04 -12.60 -8.78
CA THR A 437 5.51 -12.27 -7.42
C THR A 437 6.49 -11.10 -7.44
N LEU A 438 7.39 -11.06 -8.43
CA LEU A 438 8.39 -10.00 -8.60
C LEU A 438 7.80 -8.70 -9.13
N PHE A 439 6.85 -8.80 -10.07
CA PHE A 439 6.22 -7.68 -10.75
C PHE A 439 4.69 -7.79 -10.70
N PRO A 440 4.06 -7.55 -9.52
CA PRO A 440 2.63 -7.75 -9.29
C PRO A 440 1.68 -6.92 -10.19
N THR A 441 2.16 -5.80 -10.71
CA THR A 441 1.42 -4.90 -11.61
C THR A 441 1.89 -5.00 -13.06
N GLY A 442 2.99 -5.73 -13.30
CA GLY A 442 3.57 -5.95 -14.61
C GLY A 442 2.65 -6.73 -15.54
N LYS A 443 2.95 -6.65 -16.83
CA LYS A 443 2.17 -7.26 -17.90
C LYS A 443 2.88 -8.48 -18.48
N LEU A 444 2.11 -9.35 -19.09
CA LEU A 444 2.61 -10.59 -19.69
C LEU A 444 2.06 -10.78 -21.09
N ILE A 445 2.94 -11.02 -22.05
CA ILE A 445 2.60 -11.38 -23.42
C ILE A 445 3.09 -12.81 -23.65
N LEU A 446 2.15 -13.75 -23.79
CA LEU A 446 2.46 -15.12 -24.17
C LEU A 446 2.40 -15.24 -25.69
N LEU A 447 3.53 -15.50 -26.35
CA LEU A 447 3.54 -15.81 -27.78
C LEU A 447 3.54 -17.33 -27.99
N VAL A 448 2.50 -17.83 -28.64
CA VAL A 448 2.34 -19.24 -29.00
C VAL A 448 2.52 -19.44 -30.51
N ARG A 449 2.95 -20.64 -30.90
CA ARG A 449 3.13 -21.08 -32.29
C ARG A 449 2.91 -22.59 -32.35
N ASP A 450 2.51 -23.16 -33.49
CA ASP A 450 2.39 -24.61 -33.67
C ASP A 450 3.69 -25.30 -33.19
N PRO A 451 3.64 -26.14 -32.14
CA PRO A 451 4.83 -26.79 -31.59
C PRO A 451 5.62 -27.61 -32.63
N PHE A 452 4.98 -28.09 -33.69
CA PHE A 452 5.65 -28.82 -34.76
C PHE A 452 6.52 -27.89 -35.63
N ASP A 453 6.04 -26.67 -35.90
CA ASP A 453 6.81 -25.62 -36.57
C ASP A 453 7.99 -25.16 -35.72
N VAL A 454 7.81 -25.10 -34.40
CA VAL A 454 8.88 -24.79 -33.44
C VAL A 454 9.94 -25.89 -33.47
N LEU A 455 9.54 -27.16 -33.43
CA LEU A 455 10.44 -28.31 -33.50
C LEU A 455 11.23 -28.33 -34.82
N ASP A 456 10.54 -28.22 -35.96
CA ASP A 456 11.18 -28.13 -37.27
C ASP A 456 12.21 -26.98 -37.32
N SER A 457 11.86 -25.83 -36.75
CA SER A 457 12.79 -24.71 -36.67
C SER A 457 14.00 -24.95 -35.76
N TYR A 458 13.88 -25.73 -34.69
CA TYR A 458 15.03 -26.09 -33.84
C TYR A 458 15.93 -27.12 -34.52
N LEU A 459 15.36 -28.11 -35.19
CA LEU A 459 16.14 -29.10 -35.93
C LEU A 459 16.94 -28.43 -37.05
N ASP A 460 16.36 -27.43 -37.72
CA ASP A 460 17.08 -26.61 -38.70
C ASP A 460 18.25 -25.82 -38.07
N LEU A 461 18.02 -25.25 -36.88
CA LEU A 461 19.04 -24.50 -36.13
C LEU A 461 20.24 -25.36 -35.74
N GLN A 462 20.02 -26.66 -35.52
CA GLN A 462 21.05 -27.60 -35.03
C GLN A 462 21.91 -28.21 -36.15
N LYS A 463 21.55 -27.99 -37.42
CA LYS A 463 22.29 -28.53 -38.56
C LYS A 463 23.69 -27.94 -38.71
N PRO A 464 24.60 -28.67 -39.37
CA PRO A 464 25.87 -28.12 -39.80
C PRO A 464 25.73 -26.89 -40.70
N GLY A 465 26.55 -25.87 -40.46
CA GLY A 465 26.51 -24.61 -41.22
C GLY A 465 25.39 -23.64 -40.80
N SER A 466 24.73 -23.90 -39.67
CA SER A 466 23.76 -22.98 -39.07
C SER A 466 24.39 -21.64 -38.71
N TRP A 467 23.62 -20.56 -38.85
CA TRP A 467 24.02 -19.21 -38.40
C TRP A 467 24.39 -19.13 -36.91
N ASN A 468 23.89 -20.07 -36.09
CA ASN A 468 24.16 -20.12 -34.67
C ASN A 468 25.21 -21.21 -34.37
N THR A 469 26.46 -20.78 -34.23
CA THR A 469 27.61 -21.69 -34.00
C THR A 469 27.62 -22.34 -32.62
N GLN A 470 26.80 -21.88 -31.67
CA GLN A 470 26.71 -22.47 -30.33
C GLN A 470 25.75 -23.66 -30.27
N PHE A 471 24.68 -23.64 -31.08
CA PHE A 471 23.65 -24.68 -31.12
C PHE A 471 23.66 -25.51 -32.40
N GLY A 472 24.34 -25.04 -33.46
CA GLY A 472 24.54 -25.72 -34.74
C GLY A 472 25.66 -26.76 -34.74
N ASP A 473 26.01 -27.25 -35.94
CA ASP A 473 27.10 -28.23 -36.16
C ASP A 473 26.97 -29.56 -35.40
N GLN A 474 25.74 -29.95 -35.06
CA GLN A 474 25.50 -31.29 -34.54
C GLN A 474 25.72 -32.33 -35.64
N SER A 475 26.42 -33.41 -35.31
CA SER A 475 26.72 -34.50 -36.26
C SER A 475 25.49 -35.30 -36.69
N ALA A 476 24.46 -35.36 -35.85
CA ALA A 476 23.21 -36.10 -36.10
C ALA A 476 21.98 -35.36 -35.53
N PRO A 477 21.59 -34.20 -36.10
CA PRO A 477 20.51 -33.36 -35.58
C PRO A 477 19.14 -34.08 -35.64
N LEU A 478 18.96 -35.00 -36.59
CA LEU A 478 17.74 -35.79 -36.74
C LEU A 478 17.79 -37.17 -36.05
N SER A 479 18.79 -37.42 -35.19
CA SER A 479 18.80 -38.65 -34.38
C SER A 479 17.59 -38.67 -33.43
N GLU A 480 16.97 -39.85 -33.25
CA GLU A 480 15.79 -40.01 -32.39
C GLU A 480 16.01 -39.42 -30.98
N ALA A 481 17.19 -39.66 -30.39
CA ALA A 481 17.54 -39.12 -29.08
C ALA A 481 17.56 -37.58 -29.06
N ASN A 482 18.06 -36.93 -30.10
CA ASN A 482 18.10 -35.47 -30.18
C ASN A 482 16.73 -34.85 -30.47
N VAL A 483 15.96 -35.47 -31.38
CA VAL A 483 14.60 -35.03 -31.71
C VAL A 483 13.71 -35.11 -30.46
N ARG A 484 13.75 -36.23 -29.74
CA ARG A 484 12.98 -36.41 -28.49
C ARG A 484 13.42 -35.40 -27.42
N ARG A 485 14.71 -35.17 -27.24
CA ARG A 485 15.23 -34.15 -26.29
C ARG A 485 14.73 -32.75 -26.65
N THR A 486 14.76 -32.39 -27.94
CA THR A 486 14.31 -31.08 -28.42
C THR A 486 12.79 -30.92 -28.27
N ALA A 487 12.02 -31.96 -28.58
CA ALA A 487 10.58 -31.99 -28.36
C ALA A 487 10.22 -31.85 -26.87
N GLU A 488 10.92 -32.56 -25.98
CA GLU A 488 10.72 -32.42 -24.53
C GLU A 488 11.05 -31.03 -24.01
N HIS A 489 12.12 -30.41 -24.52
CA HIS A 489 12.45 -29.02 -24.19
C HIS A 489 11.33 -28.05 -24.59
N ILE A 490 10.78 -28.18 -25.80
CA ILE A 490 9.66 -27.37 -26.28
C ILE A 490 8.42 -27.61 -25.41
N ARG A 491 8.10 -28.88 -25.12
CA ARG A 491 6.96 -29.26 -24.27
C ARG A 491 7.07 -28.62 -22.89
N SER A 492 8.21 -28.80 -22.23
CA SER A 492 8.47 -28.30 -20.88
C SER A 492 8.40 -26.77 -20.83
N THR A 493 9.16 -26.08 -21.68
CA THR A 493 9.25 -24.62 -21.69
C THR A 493 7.90 -23.95 -21.99
N THR A 494 7.17 -24.49 -22.98
CA THR A 494 5.84 -23.96 -23.34
C THR A 494 4.82 -24.21 -22.24
N SER A 495 4.89 -25.37 -21.57
CA SER A 495 3.98 -25.69 -20.46
C SER A 495 4.20 -24.76 -19.25
N ILE A 496 5.46 -24.43 -18.92
CA ILE A 496 5.78 -23.47 -17.86
C ILE A 496 5.28 -22.08 -18.23
N ALA A 497 5.44 -21.67 -19.50
CA ALA A 497 4.94 -20.38 -19.99
C ALA A 497 3.42 -20.29 -19.92
N LEU A 498 2.71 -21.36 -20.29
CA LEU A 498 1.25 -21.46 -20.18
C LEU A 498 0.78 -21.39 -18.73
N ALA A 499 1.45 -22.10 -17.81
CA ALA A 499 1.10 -22.05 -16.39
C ALA A 499 1.25 -20.63 -15.82
N ALA A 500 2.37 -19.97 -16.10
CA ALA A 500 2.57 -18.57 -15.70
C ALA A 500 1.51 -17.66 -16.32
N TYR A 501 1.19 -17.83 -17.61
CA TYR A 501 0.12 -17.07 -18.26
C TYR A 501 -1.24 -17.26 -17.59
N GLU A 502 -1.60 -18.50 -17.24
CA GLU A 502 -2.86 -18.85 -16.58
C GLU A 502 -3.00 -18.24 -15.18
N GLU A 503 -1.89 -18.01 -14.47
CA GLU A 503 -1.84 -17.39 -13.14
C GLU A 503 -1.96 -15.86 -13.17
N PHE A 504 -1.61 -15.20 -14.28
CA PHE A 504 -1.72 -13.74 -14.39
C PHE A 504 -3.19 -13.27 -14.47
N PRO A 505 -3.53 -12.11 -13.87
CA PRO A 505 -4.83 -11.47 -14.06
C PRO A 505 -5.18 -11.23 -15.53
N LEU A 506 -6.47 -11.31 -15.87
CA LEU A 506 -6.95 -11.20 -17.26
C LEU A 506 -6.53 -9.86 -17.91
N GLU A 507 -6.59 -8.77 -17.16
CA GLU A 507 -6.22 -7.42 -17.61
C GLU A 507 -4.70 -7.14 -17.64
N GLN A 508 -3.90 -8.10 -17.19
CA GLN A 508 -2.43 -8.02 -17.20
C GLN A 508 -1.80 -8.96 -18.23
N ARG A 509 -2.58 -9.74 -18.97
CA ARG A 509 -2.06 -10.76 -19.88
C ARG A 509 -2.67 -10.68 -21.26
N LEU A 510 -1.87 -10.99 -22.27
CA LEU A 510 -2.30 -11.15 -23.64
C LEU A 510 -1.65 -12.40 -24.25
N GLN A 511 -2.44 -13.24 -24.90
CA GLN A 511 -1.93 -14.35 -25.70
C GLN A 511 -1.95 -13.96 -27.16
N VAL A 512 -0.80 -14.08 -27.83
CA VAL A 512 -0.63 -13.81 -29.26
C VAL A 512 -0.30 -15.12 -29.96
N SER A 513 -1.00 -15.41 -31.05
CA SER A 513 -0.69 -16.49 -31.98
C SER A 513 0.31 -16.00 -33.01
N TYR A 514 1.39 -16.74 -33.25
CA TYR A 514 2.37 -16.38 -34.29
C TYR A 514 1.72 -16.41 -35.68
N GLU A 515 0.82 -17.37 -35.91
CA GLU A 515 0.09 -17.57 -37.15
C GLU A 515 -0.79 -16.36 -37.47
N ASP A 516 -1.55 -15.88 -36.47
CA ASP A 516 -2.42 -14.72 -36.66
C ASP A 516 -1.60 -13.42 -36.74
N LEU A 517 -0.55 -13.29 -35.92
CA LEU A 517 0.40 -12.17 -35.98
C LEU A 517 1.09 -12.09 -37.34
N LEU A 518 1.36 -13.24 -37.97
CA LEU A 518 1.98 -13.31 -39.29
C LEU A 518 1.02 -12.89 -40.41
N ASP A 519 -0.26 -13.22 -40.27
CA ASP A 519 -1.31 -12.90 -41.24
C ASP A 519 -1.70 -11.41 -41.19
N ASP A 520 -2.00 -10.89 -40.00
CA ASP A 520 -2.34 -9.49 -39.78
C ASP A 520 -1.65 -8.94 -38.52
N PRO A 521 -0.46 -8.33 -38.64
CA PRO A 521 0.28 -7.85 -37.48
C PRO A 521 -0.37 -6.66 -36.76
N VAL A 522 -1.19 -5.86 -37.46
CA VAL A 522 -1.62 -4.53 -36.96
C VAL A 522 -2.49 -4.63 -35.71
N PRO A 523 -3.57 -5.44 -35.65
CA PRO A 523 -4.40 -5.58 -34.46
C PRO A 523 -3.58 -5.99 -33.22
N TYR A 524 -2.67 -6.95 -33.36
CA TYR A 524 -1.86 -7.44 -32.24
C TYR A 524 -0.84 -6.41 -31.73
N LEU A 525 -0.29 -5.57 -32.61
CA LEU A 525 0.55 -4.44 -32.20
C LEU A 525 -0.24 -3.39 -31.42
N LEU A 526 -1.50 -3.15 -31.79
CA LEU A 526 -2.39 -2.25 -31.06
C LEU A 526 -2.75 -2.83 -29.69
N GLU A 527 -3.19 -4.08 -29.62
CA GLU A 527 -3.52 -4.76 -28.35
C GLU A 527 -2.31 -4.82 -27.39
N CYS A 528 -1.12 -5.12 -27.92
CA CYS A 528 0.11 -5.10 -27.11
C CYS A 528 0.46 -3.69 -26.62
N SER A 529 0.18 -2.64 -27.40
CA SER A 529 0.40 -1.25 -27.00
C SER A 529 -0.58 -0.82 -25.90
N GLU A 530 -1.85 -1.19 -26.05
CA GLU A 530 -2.91 -0.94 -25.07
C GLU A 530 -2.59 -1.64 -23.74
N LEU A 531 -2.14 -2.90 -23.78
CA LEU A 531 -1.74 -3.67 -22.60
C LEU A 531 -0.71 -2.93 -21.73
N VAL A 532 0.22 -2.19 -22.35
CA VAL A 532 1.28 -1.42 -21.67
C VAL A 532 0.96 0.08 -21.56
N GLY A 533 -0.30 0.47 -21.76
CA GLY A 533 -0.79 1.83 -21.57
C GLY A 533 -0.25 2.85 -22.59
N ILE A 534 0.06 2.41 -23.81
CA ILE A 534 0.49 3.28 -24.92
C ILE A 534 -0.59 3.31 -25.99
N ASP A 535 -1.12 4.50 -26.26
CA ASP A 535 -2.01 4.74 -27.39
C ASP A 535 -1.20 4.84 -28.68
N THR A 536 -1.30 3.80 -29.50
CA THR A 536 -0.63 3.67 -30.79
C THR A 536 -1.67 3.87 -31.90
N SER A 537 -1.46 4.82 -32.80
CA SER A 537 -2.34 4.98 -33.97
C SER A 537 -2.23 3.78 -34.92
N PRO A 538 -3.33 3.35 -35.58
CA PRO A 538 -3.30 2.31 -36.61
C PRO A 538 -2.26 2.56 -37.71
N ASP A 539 -2.06 3.81 -38.14
CA ASP A 539 -1.08 4.18 -39.17
C ASP A 539 0.37 3.90 -38.72
N ALA A 540 0.69 4.18 -37.46
CA ALA A 540 2.01 3.89 -36.88
C ALA A 540 2.25 2.38 -36.77
N ALA A 541 1.24 1.62 -36.35
CA ALA A 541 1.30 0.17 -36.31
C ALA A 541 1.47 -0.43 -37.71
N ALA A 542 0.72 0.05 -38.71
CA ALA A 542 0.84 -0.36 -40.11
C ALA A 542 2.22 -0.04 -40.70
N ALA A 543 2.77 1.14 -40.42
CA ALA A 543 4.11 1.52 -40.88
C ALA A 543 5.21 0.62 -40.30
N VAL A 544 5.09 0.24 -39.03
CA VAL A 544 6.02 -0.71 -38.38
C VAL A 544 5.83 -2.12 -38.94
N ALA A 545 4.60 -2.60 -39.07
CA ALA A 545 4.30 -3.91 -39.66
C ALA A 545 4.88 -4.01 -41.08
N ASP A 546 4.67 -3.00 -41.93
CA ASP A 546 5.21 -2.92 -43.28
C ASP A 546 6.75 -2.91 -43.28
N ARG A 547 7.40 -2.20 -42.35
CA ARG A 547 8.86 -2.21 -42.22
C ARG A 547 9.41 -3.60 -41.91
N HIS A 548 8.69 -4.35 -41.08
CA HIS A 548 9.08 -5.68 -40.63
C HIS A 548 8.50 -6.82 -41.47
N ALA A 549 7.82 -6.52 -42.57
CA ALA A 549 7.25 -7.51 -43.48
C ALA A 549 8.31 -8.50 -43.98
N PHE A 550 8.00 -9.79 -43.93
CA PHE A 550 8.99 -10.84 -44.19
C PHE A 550 9.68 -10.73 -45.56
N ALA A 551 8.95 -10.29 -46.59
CA ALA A 551 9.45 -10.08 -47.95
C ALA A 551 10.60 -9.05 -48.05
N LYS A 552 10.79 -8.20 -47.04
CA LYS A 552 11.83 -7.16 -47.03
C LYS A 552 13.15 -7.61 -46.39
N TYR A 553 13.20 -8.79 -45.76
CA TYR A 553 14.44 -9.33 -45.22
C TYR A 553 15.31 -9.96 -46.32
N ARG A 554 16.61 -9.63 -46.33
CA ARG A 554 17.56 -10.11 -47.35
C ARG A 554 18.21 -11.47 -47.02
N GLN A 555 18.25 -11.84 -45.74
CA GLN A 555 18.89 -13.07 -45.26
C GLN A 555 17.85 -14.00 -44.65
N THR A 556 17.07 -14.63 -45.52
CA THR A 556 16.07 -15.65 -45.15
C THR A 556 16.40 -17.00 -45.79
N GLY A 557 15.87 -18.08 -45.24
CA GLY A 557 16.02 -19.44 -45.77
C GLY A 557 16.53 -20.44 -44.73
N GLU A 558 16.78 -21.67 -45.19
CA GLU A 558 17.38 -22.75 -44.40
C GLU A 558 18.69 -22.27 -43.74
N LEU A 559 18.94 -22.69 -42.50
CA LEU A 559 20.15 -22.35 -41.74
C LEU A 559 20.32 -20.85 -41.43
N LYS A 560 19.32 -19.99 -41.71
CA LYS A 560 19.34 -18.55 -41.41
C LYS A 560 18.55 -18.20 -40.15
N PHE A 561 18.86 -17.02 -39.59
CA PHE A 561 18.19 -16.48 -38.40
C PHE A 561 16.67 -16.40 -38.58
N ARG A 562 16.24 -15.78 -39.68
CA ARG A 562 14.84 -15.74 -40.16
C ARG A 562 14.66 -16.81 -41.23
N ARG A 563 13.90 -17.86 -40.93
CA ARG A 563 13.85 -19.05 -41.81
C ARG A 563 12.92 -18.86 -43.02
N GLN A 564 11.61 -18.77 -42.81
CA GLN A 564 10.65 -18.74 -43.93
C GLN A 564 9.52 -17.72 -43.80
N GLY A 565 9.23 -17.21 -42.60
CA GLY A 565 8.06 -16.32 -42.41
C GLY A 565 6.76 -16.98 -42.84
N LYS A 566 6.64 -18.30 -42.64
CA LYS A 566 5.49 -19.12 -43.04
C LYS A 566 5.06 -19.95 -41.83
N ALA A 567 3.75 -20.03 -41.62
CA ALA A 567 3.12 -20.93 -40.69
C ALA A 567 2.89 -22.32 -41.33
N GLY A 568 3.07 -23.37 -40.55
CA GLY A 568 2.84 -24.75 -41.00
C GLY A 568 3.87 -25.29 -41.98
N GLY A 569 5.07 -24.68 -42.03
CA GLY A 569 6.17 -25.10 -42.89
C GLY A 569 6.69 -26.50 -42.57
N TRP A 570 6.45 -26.98 -41.35
CA TRP A 570 6.81 -28.34 -40.92
C TRP A 570 6.21 -29.45 -41.82
N ARG A 571 5.05 -29.21 -42.44
CA ARG A 571 4.35 -30.22 -43.27
C ARG A 571 5.16 -30.67 -44.47
N ASP A 572 5.89 -29.73 -45.08
CA ASP A 572 6.67 -29.94 -46.30
C ASP A 572 8.19 -29.92 -46.01
N SER A 573 8.59 -29.89 -44.73
CA SER A 573 9.99 -29.74 -44.34
C SER A 573 10.75 -31.06 -44.46
N ALA A 574 11.94 -31.01 -45.07
CA ALA A 574 12.87 -32.13 -45.13
C ALA A 574 13.37 -32.60 -43.74
N ASN A 575 13.22 -31.76 -42.71
CA ASN A 575 13.54 -32.15 -41.33
C ASN A 575 12.47 -33.03 -40.68
N PHE A 576 11.25 -33.03 -41.22
CA PHE A 576 10.07 -33.60 -40.58
C PHE A 576 9.70 -34.96 -41.20
N ASN A 577 10.68 -35.86 -41.24
CA ASN A 577 10.51 -37.23 -41.72
C ASN A 577 9.59 -38.06 -40.80
N ASP A 578 9.31 -39.31 -41.18
CA ASP A 578 8.35 -40.17 -40.46
C ASP A 578 8.73 -40.39 -38.99
N ASP A 579 10.02 -40.53 -38.68
CA ASP A 579 10.49 -40.69 -37.30
C ASP A 579 10.30 -39.42 -36.47
N VAL A 580 10.65 -38.25 -37.03
CA VAL A 580 10.43 -36.95 -36.39
C VAL A 580 8.95 -36.71 -36.16
N ARG A 581 8.12 -37.00 -37.17
CA ARG A 581 6.66 -36.89 -37.10
C ARG A 581 6.10 -37.76 -35.98
N ARG A 582 6.50 -39.03 -35.91
CA ARG A 582 6.09 -39.96 -34.85
C ARG A 582 6.43 -39.40 -33.45
N ILE A 583 7.67 -38.96 -33.23
CA ILE A 583 8.11 -38.40 -31.95
C ILE A 583 7.37 -37.09 -31.63
N ALA A 584 7.14 -36.23 -32.62
CA ALA A 584 6.42 -34.98 -32.46
C ALA A 584 4.97 -35.21 -32.03
N HIS A 585 4.24 -36.13 -32.67
CA HIS A 585 2.89 -36.49 -32.25
C HIS A 585 2.86 -37.10 -30.84
N GLU A 586 3.83 -37.96 -30.51
CA GLU A 586 3.94 -38.58 -29.18
C GLU A 586 4.18 -37.55 -28.07
N VAL A 587 5.16 -36.66 -28.24
CA VAL A 587 5.63 -35.76 -27.18
C VAL A 587 4.88 -34.41 -27.20
N LEU A 588 4.68 -33.83 -28.38
CA LEU A 588 4.11 -32.49 -28.55
C LEU A 588 2.63 -32.52 -28.90
N GLY A 589 2.06 -33.65 -29.36
CA GLY A 589 0.66 -33.77 -29.73
C GLY A 589 -0.33 -33.28 -28.66
N PRO A 590 -0.20 -33.69 -27.38
CA PRO A 590 -1.08 -33.20 -26.32
C PRO A 590 -0.99 -31.68 -26.09
N LEU A 591 0.22 -31.11 -26.11
CA LEU A 591 0.44 -29.67 -25.98
C LEU A 591 -0.14 -28.92 -27.19
N ARG A 592 0.09 -29.45 -28.40
CA ARG A 592 -0.43 -28.92 -29.66
C ARG A 592 -1.96 -28.84 -29.63
N GLY A 593 -2.63 -29.90 -29.16
CA GLY A 593 -4.08 -29.92 -28.95
C GLY A 593 -4.57 -28.90 -27.92
N ARG A 594 -3.85 -28.75 -26.79
CA ARG A 594 -4.17 -27.72 -25.76
C ARG A 594 -4.09 -26.30 -26.31
N LEU A 595 -3.16 -26.05 -27.23
CA LEU A 595 -2.99 -24.77 -27.92
C LEU A 595 -4.00 -24.56 -29.06
N GLY A 596 -4.92 -25.49 -29.29
CA GLY A 596 -5.99 -25.37 -30.29
C GLY A 596 -5.61 -25.86 -31.69
N TYR A 597 -4.39 -26.34 -31.91
CA TYR A 597 -3.98 -26.90 -33.19
C TYR A 597 -4.52 -28.33 -33.33
N ARG A 598 -5.27 -28.57 -34.40
CA ARG A 598 -5.78 -29.90 -34.76
C ARG A 598 -5.00 -30.43 -35.97
N ASP A 599 -4.93 -31.75 -36.08
CA ASP A 599 -4.56 -32.38 -37.34
C ASP A 599 -5.70 -32.16 -38.32
N ALA A 600 -5.36 -31.68 -39.51
CA ALA A 600 -6.31 -31.52 -40.62
C ALA A 600 -6.58 -32.88 -41.26
#